data_AF-A0A9P1E4J1-F1
#
_entry.id   AF-A0A9P1E4J1-F1
#
_cell.length_a   1.000
_cell.length_b   1.000
_cell.length_c   1.000
_cell.angle_alpha   90.00
_cell.angle_beta   90.00
_cell.angle_gamma   90.00
#
_symmetry.space_group_name_H-M   'P 1'
#
loop_
_entity.id
_entity.type
_entity.pdbx_description
1 polymer ?
#
loop_
_entity_poly.entity_id
_entity_poly.type
_entity_poly.pdbx_seq_one_letter_code
_entity_poly.pdbx_strand_id
1 'polypeptide(L)'
;MQRAWQGHKHTLRKHFKEVGGANDLTKAKSKPHEDVSQLDWEYLCDSWSTPGYLVKALKNAESRKKRKWNSRNGSKSTARHHVSHGFELDAPVGHIETWRLRHWHSERGWVSEEAESKYEEMMQLRRENSPEEMTDKKILEKVLGRESVRL
;
A
#
# COMPACT_ATOMS: atom_id res chain seq x y z
N MET A 1 -5.46 8.82 -29.87
CA MET A 1 -4.79 8.05 -28.78
C MET A 1 -5.83 7.55 -27.81
N GLN A 2 -6.18 6.26 -27.85
CA GLN A 2 -7.08 5.68 -26.86
C GLN A 2 -6.36 5.69 -25.49
N ARG A 3 -6.88 6.43 -24.52
CA ARG A 3 -6.31 6.53 -23.16
C ARG A 3 -6.64 5.29 -22.29
N ALA A 4 -6.73 4.10 -22.89
CA ALA A 4 -7.24 2.88 -22.26
C ALA A 4 -6.17 2.06 -21.50
N TRP A 5 -4.92 2.51 -21.44
CA TRP A 5 -3.81 1.76 -20.84
C TRP A 5 -3.76 1.83 -19.30
N GLN A 6 -4.54 2.71 -18.68
CA GLN A 6 -4.42 3.02 -17.25
C GLN A 6 -4.74 1.81 -16.35
N GLY A 7 -5.72 0.98 -16.72
CA GLY A 7 -6.11 -0.20 -15.96
C GLY A 7 -5.14 -1.38 -16.07
N HIS A 8 -4.36 -1.45 -17.15
CA HIS A 8 -3.45 -2.56 -17.46
C HIS A 8 -1.96 -2.18 -17.39
N LYS A 9 -1.66 -0.95 -16.93
CA LYS A 9 -0.30 -0.40 -16.89
C LYS A 9 0.70 -1.28 -16.13
N HIS A 10 0.24 -1.99 -15.10
CA HIS A 10 1.08 -2.94 -14.36
C HIS A 10 1.59 -4.07 -15.26
N THR A 11 0.70 -4.69 -16.02
CA THR A 11 1.02 -5.81 -16.91
C THR A 11 1.88 -5.36 -18.08
N LEU A 12 1.54 -4.22 -18.71
CA LEU A 12 2.38 -3.64 -19.77
C LEU A 12 3.79 -3.32 -19.26
N ARG A 13 3.91 -2.82 -18.03
CA ARG A 13 5.21 -2.56 -17.40
C ARG A 13 5.97 -3.83 -17.05
N LYS A 14 5.27 -4.93 -16.74
CA LYS A 14 5.86 -6.25 -16.54
C LYS A 14 6.44 -6.79 -17.85
N HIS A 15 5.63 -6.83 -18.91
CA HIS A 15 6.06 -7.23 -20.24
C HIS A 15 7.28 -6.43 -20.70
N PHE A 16 7.26 -5.10 -20.55
CA PHE A 16 8.39 -4.24 -20.89
C PHE A 16 9.70 -4.69 -20.24
N LYS A 17 9.67 -5.06 -18.95
CA LYS A 17 10.86 -5.52 -18.23
C LYS A 17 11.34 -6.89 -18.74
N GLU A 18 10.43 -7.76 -19.15
CA GLU A 18 10.74 -9.11 -19.62
C GLU A 18 11.38 -9.09 -21.02
N VAL A 19 10.94 -8.19 -21.91
CA VAL A 19 11.43 -8.16 -23.30
C VAL A 19 12.77 -7.45 -23.49
N GLY A 20 13.20 -6.63 -22.53
CA GLY A 20 14.50 -5.93 -22.54
C GLY A 20 14.59 -4.77 -21.55
N GLY A 21 13.45 -4.11 -21.32
CA GLY A 21 13.34 -3.05 -20.34
C GLY A 21 14.13 -1.80 -20.72
N ALA A 22 14.53 -1.03 -19.69
CA ALA A 22 15.32 0.19 -19.89
C ALA A 22 16.80 -0.11 -20.23
N ASN A 23 17.24 -1.37 -20.05
CA ASN A 23 18.60 -1.79 -20.37
C ASN A 23 18.79 -2.02 -21.86
N ASP A 24 17.75 -2.48 -22.56
CA ASP A 24 17.74 -2.72 -24.00
C ASP A 24 16.44 -2.18 -24.61
N LEU A 25 16.40 -0.85 -24.76
CA LEU A 25 15.20 -0.12 -25.21
C LEU A 25 14.82 -0.47 -26.64
N THR A 26 15.81 -0.70 -27.52
CA THR A 26 15.58 -1.07 -28.91
C THR A 26 14.84 -2.41 -29.00
N LYS A 27 15.29 -3.41 -28.23
CA LYS A 27 14.63 -4.71 -28.15
C LYS A 27 13.26 -4.62 -27.46
N ALA A 28 13.12 -3.76 -26.46
CA ALA A 28 11.83 -3.55 -25.81
C ALA A 28 10.81 -2.96 -26.78
N LYS A 29 11.19 -1.97 -27.59
CA LYS A 29 10.33 -1.33 -28.59
C LYS A 29 9.91 -2.28 -29.73
N SER A 30 10.77 -3.23 -30.12
CA SER A 30 10.45 -4.17 -31.21
C SER A 30 9.48 -5.29 -30.82
N LYS A 31 9.13 -5.41 -29.53
CA LYS A 31 8.23 -6.44 -29.00
C LYS A 31 7.01 -5.80 -28.29
N PRO A 32 6.07 -5.21 -29.05
CA PRO A 32 4.86 -4.65 -28.47
C PRO A 32 4.03 -5.70 -27.74
N HIS A 33 3.27 -5.25 -26.75
CA HIS A 33 2.25 -6.08 -26.10
C HIS A 33 1.05 -6.25 -27.03
N GLU A 34 0.40 -7.41 -27.01
CA GLU A 34 -0.72 -7.75 -27.91
C GLU A 34 -1.88 -6.72 -27.87
N ASP A 35 -2.17 -6.19 -26.68
CA ASP A 35 -3.24 -5.22 -26.46
C ASP A 35 -2.90 -3.76 -26.84
N VAL A 36 -1.69 -3.47 -27.32
CA VAL A 36 -1.22 -2.08 -27.52
C VAL A 36 -0.66 -1.88 -28.92
N SER A 37 -1.04 -0.78 -29.57
CA SER A 37 -0.48 -0.41 -30.87
C SER A 37 1.04 -0.18 -30.76
N GLN A 38 1.78 -0.40 -31.86
CA GLN A 38 3.23 -0.15 -31.88
C GLN A 38 3.58 1.28 -31.44
N LEU A 39 2.82 2.27 -31.90
CA LEU A 39 3.06 3.68 -31.59
C LEU A 39 2.82 3.99 -30.10
N ASP A 40 1.73 3.45 -29.51
CA ASP A 40 1.46 3.62 -28.09
C ASP A 40 2.48 2.85 -27.22
N TRP A 41 2.95 1.69 -27.70
CA TRP A 41 3.99 0.91 -27.04
C TRP A 41 5.33 1.63 -26.99
N GLU A 42 5.76 2.20 -28.12
CA GLU A 42 6.99 3.00 -28.19
C GLU A 42 6.93 4.20 -27.24
N TYR A 43 5.80 4.92 -27.22
CA TYR A 43 5.57 6.01 -26.28
C TYR A 43 5.69 5.55 -24.82
N LEU A 44 5.11 4.40 -24.47
CA LEU A 44 5.21 3.84 -23.12
C LEU A 44 6.65 3.46 -22.76
N CYS A 45 7.36 2.78 -23.67
CA CYS A 45 8.76 2.43 -23.53
C CYS A 45 9.63 3.65 -23.24
N ASP A 46 9.44 4.74 -24.00
CA ASP A 46 10.16 6.00 -23.79
C ASP A 46 9.80 6.64 -22.45
N SER A 47 8.50 6.75 -22.16
CA SER A 47 8.02 7.36 -20.92
C SER A 47 8.62 6.72 -19.67
N TRP A 48 8.77 5.39 -19.68
CA TRP A 48 9.29 4.65 -18.54
C TRP A 48 10.81 4.52 -18.50
N SER A 49 11.49 4.91 -19.57
CA SER A 49 12.96 4.92 -19.67
C SER A 49 13.54 6.30 -19.40
N THR A 50 12.68 7.32 -19.24
CA THR A 50 13.14 8.66 -18.84
C THR A 50 13.91 8.61 -17.51
N PRO A 51 15.03 9.36 -17.38
CA PRO A 51 15.82 9.38 -16.16
C PRO A 51 15.00 9.72 -14.92
N GLY A 52 14.09 10.70 -15.03
CA GLY A 52 13.20 11.10 -13.94
C GLY A 52 12.26 9.97 -13.49
N TYR A 53 11.73 9.19 -14.43
CA TYR A 53 10.91 8.03 -14.09
C TYR A 53 11.73 6.95 -13.37
N LEU A 54 12.93 6.64 -13.87
CA LEU A 54 13.80 5.61 -13.28
C LEU A 54 14.19 5.96 -11.84
N VAL A 55 14.60 7.21 -11.59
CA VAL A 55 14.92 7.69 -10.23
C VAL A 55 13.69 7.56 -9.32
N LYS A 56 12.51 7.96 -9.78
CA LYS A 56 11.27 7.84 -8.99
C LYS A 56 10.90 6.37 -8.74
N ALA A 57 11.05 5.51 -9.73
CA ALA A 57 10.77 4.08 -9.62
C ALA A 57 11.69 3.41 -8.60
N LEU A 58 12.98 3.74 -8.60
CA LEU A 58 13.96 3.27 -7.61
C LEU A 58 13.61 3.75 -6.20
N LYS A 59 13.36 5.05 -6.01
CA LYS A 59 12.93 5.60 -4.72
C LYS A 59 11.67 4.91 -4.19
N ASN A 60 10.69 4.65 -5.07
CA ASN A 60 9.47 3.95 -4.70
C ASN A 60 9.71 2.49 -4.32
N ALA A 61 10.63 1.80 -5.01
CA ALA A 61 11.00 0.43 -4.67
C ALA A 61 11.69 0.36 -3.29
N GLU A 62 12.66 1.25 -3.03
CA GLU A 62 13.31 1.36 -1.73
C GLU A 62 12.34 1.74 -0.61
N SER A 63 11.43 2.68 -0.86
CA SER A 63 10.40 3.04 0.12
C SER A 63 9.46 1.88 0.42
N ARG A 64 9.15 1.03 -0.57
CA ARG A 64 8.34 -0.18 -0.37
C ARG A 64 9.08 -1.24 0.45
N LYS A 65 10.39 -1.44 0.23
CA LYS A 65 11.21 -2.36 1.03
C LYS A 65 11.25 -1.97 2.52
N LYS A 66 11.16 -0.67 2.82
CA LYS A 66 11.14 -0.14 4.20
C LYS A 66 9.78 -0.23 4.89
N ARG A 67 8.71 -0.69 4.21
CA ARG A 67 7.40 -0.85 4.86
C ARG A 67 7.47 -1.99 5.87
N LYS A 68 7.14 -1.68 7.13
CA LYS A 68 7.13 -2.64 8.24
C LYS A 68 6.09 -3.75 8.03
N TRP A 69 4.89 -3.39 7.57
CA TRP A 69 3.82 -4.35 7.28
C TRP A 69 3.02 -3.94 6.04
N ASN A 70 2.42 -4.94 5.40
CA ASN A 70 1.50 -4.72 4.29
C ASN A 70 0.14 -4.29 4.86
N SER A 71 -0.30 -3.08 4.48
CA SER A 71 -1.64 -2.60 4.80
C SER A 71 -2.63 -2.95 3.69
N ARG A 72 -3.82 -3.42 4.06
CA ARG A 72 -4.92 -3.74 3.13
C ARG A 72 -5.81 -2.55 2.79
N ASN A 73 -5.42 -1.34 3.17
CA ASN A 73 -6.22 -0.13 2.97
C ASN A 73 -6.56 0.17 1.50
N GLY A 74 -5.75 -0.36 0.57
CA GLY A 74 -5.82 0.02 -0.83
C GLY A 74 -5.57 1.52 -0.98
N SER A 75 -6.47 2.22 -1.68
CA SER A 75 -6.44 3.67 -1.87
C SER A 75 -7.16 4.46 -0.78
N LYS A 76 -7.89 3.82 0.13
CA LYS A 76 -8.62 4.51 1.20
C LYS A 76 -7.67 4.85 2.35
N SER A 77 -7.75 6.07 2.88
CA SER A 77 -7.00 6.44 4.10
C SER A 77 -7.51 5.67 5.31
N THR A 78 -6.71 5.63 6.38
CA THR A 78 -7.12 4.98 7.64
C THR A 78 -8.34 5.67 8.25
N ALA A 79 -8.35 7.01 8.32
CA ALA A 79 -9.54 7.76 8.77
C ALA A 79 -10.78 7.43 7.93
N ARG A 80 -10.64 7.31 6.61
CA ARG A 80 -11.79 6.97 5.75
C ARG A 80 -12.29 5.55 5.99
N HIS A 81 -11.39 4.59 6.24
CA HIS A 81 -11.76 3.24 6.65
C HIS A 81 -12.52 3.25 7.98
N HIS A 82 -12.00 3.96 8.96
CA HIS A 82 -12.61 4.13 10.29
C HIS A 82 -14.07 4.63 10.19
N VAL A 83 -14.28 5.74 9.49
CA VAL A 83 -15.61 6.32 9.26
C VAL A 83 -16.50 5.37 8.46
N SER A 84 -15.97 4.68 7.45
CA SER A 84 -16.78 3.76 6.64
C SER A 84 -17.25 2.51 7.41
N HIS A 85 -16.58 2.18 8.50
CA HIS A 85 -17.01 1.13 9.43
C HIS A 85 -17.95 1.65 10.52
N GLY A 86 -18.38 2.92 10.44
CA GLY A 86 -19.34 3.52 11.37
C GLY A 86 -18.73 4.08 12.65
N PHE A 87 -17.40 4.21 12.71
CA PHE A 87 -16.73 4.80 13.87
C PHE A 87 -16.53 6.32 13.71
N GLU A 88 -16.68 7.07 14.80
CA GLU A 88 -16.35 8.50 14.84
C GLU A 88 -14.85 8.71 15.07
N LEU A 89 -14.21 9.60 14.29
CA LEU A 89 -12.76 9.81 14.32
C LEU A 89 -12.21 10.27 15.68
N ASP A 90 -13.02 10.99 16.45
CA ASP A 90 -12.64 11.50 17.76
C ASP A 90 -13.14 10.61 18.90
N ALA A 91 -13.75 9.46 18.59
CA ALA A 91 -14.20 8.52 19.60
C ALA A 91 -12.99 7.94 20.38
N PRO A 92 -13.13 7.76 21.70
CA PRO A 92 -12.08 7.17 22.52
C PRO A 92 -11.80 5.70 22.16
N VAL A 93 -12.73 5.04 21.44
CA VAL A 93 -12.66 3.62 21.07
C VAL A 93 -12.91 3.40 19.58
N GLY A 94 -12.50 2.24 19.06
CA GLY A 94 -12.74 1.80 17.68
C GLY A 94 -11.51 1.88 16.78
N HIS A 95 -10.48 2.61 17.19
CA HIS A 95 -9.25 2.73 16.42
C HIS A 95 -8.43 1.43 16.41
N ILE A 96 -8.40 0.70 17.54
CA ILE A 96 -7.75 -0.63 17.62
C ILE A 96 -8.49 -1.63 16.71
N GLU A 97 -9.81 -1.58 16.68
CA GLU A 97 -10.62 -2.45 15.82
C GLU A 97 -10.41 -2.12 14.33
N THR A 98 -10.33 -0.83 13.99
CA THR A 98 -9.98 -0.40 12.64
C THR A 98 -8.59 -0.91 12.25
N TRP A 99 -7.64 -0.92 13.19
CA TRP A 99 -6.33 -1.50 12.93
C TRP A 99 -6.41 -3.01 12.69
N ARG A 100 -7.20 -3.76 13.49
CA ARG A 100 -7.42 -5.20 13.29
C ARG A 100 -7.95 -5.51 11.90
N LEU A 101 -9.04 -4.84 11.48
CA LEU A 101 -9.69 -5.07 10.19
C LEU A 101 -8.73 -4.88 8.99
N ARG A 102 -7.69 -4.07 9.16
CA ARG A 102 -6.69 -3.80 8.12
C ARG A 102 -5.59 -4.85 8.03
N HIS A 103 -5.37 -5.63 9.09
CA HIS A 103 -4.25 -6.56 9.24
C HIS A 103 -4.68 -8.00 9.53
N TRP A 104 -5.99 -8.27 9.61
CA TRP A 104 -6.56 -9.60 9.79
C TRP A 104 -7.50 -9.99 8.64
N HIS A 105 -7.61 -11.28 8.39
CA HIS A 105 -8.47 -11.91 7.38
C HIS A 105 -9.23 -13.09 8.02
N SER A 106 -10.52 -13.23 7.71
CA SER A 106 -11.35 -14.31 8.25
C SER A 106 -10.82 -15.70 7.94
N GLU A 107 -10.38 -15.93 6.71
CA GLU A 107 -9.90 -17.24 6.27
C GLU A 107 -8.39 -17.46 6.45
N ARG A 108 -7.59 -16.38 6.54
CA ARG A 108 -6.11 -16.44 6.48
C ARG A 108 -5.44 -15.95 7.76
N GLY A 109 -6.22 -15.43 8.71
CA GLY A 109 -5.70 -14.86 9.95
C GLY A 109 -4.94 -13.55 9.72
N TRP A 110 -3.93 -13.32 10.56
CA TRP A 110 -3.11 -12.11 10.54
C TRP A 110 -2.18 -12.04 9.32
N VAL A 111 -1.90 -10.82 8.86
CA VAL A 111 -0.95 -10.59 7.76
C VAL A 111 0.51 -10.91 8.11
N SER A 112 0.83 -10.94 9.41
CA SER A 112 2.11 -11.38 9.96
C SER A 112 1.97 -11.68 11.46
N GLU A 113 2.87 -12.50 12.00
CA GLU A 113 2.98 -12.78 13.44
C GLU A 113 3.25 -11.49 14.24
N GLU A 114 4.06 -10.57 13.70
CA GLU A 114 4.29 -9.26 14.33
C GLU A 114 3.00 -8.45 14.44
N ALA A 115 2.10 -8.53 13.46
CA ALA A 115 0.81 -7.84 13.52
C ALA A 115 -0.09 -8.45 14.61
N GLU A 116 -0.10 -9.77 14.74
CA GLU A 116 -0.81 -10.45 15.82
C GLU A 116 -0.30 -10.01 17.20
N SER A 117 1.02 -10.11 17.43
CA SER A 117 1.65 -9.71 18.68
C SER A 117 1.37 -8.24 19.02
N LYS A 118 1.39 -7.35 18.03
CA LYS A 118 1.06 -5.93 18.23
C LYS A 118 -0.40 -5.72 18.59
N TYR A 119 -1.33 -6.49 18.02
CA TYR A 119 -2.73 -6.43 18.40
C TYR A 119 -2.94 -6.89 19.84
N GLU A 120 -2.30 -7.99 20.23
CA GLU A 120 -2.36 -8.51 21.60
C GLU A 120 -1.85 -7.48 22.61
N GLU A 121 -0.73 -6.83 22.31
CA GLU A 121 -0.17 -5.73 23.12
C GLU A 121 -1.18 -4.57 23.28
N MET A 122 -1.86 -4.17 22.20
CA MET A 122 -2.92 -3.15 22.26
C MET A 122 -4.11 -3.60 23.12
N MET A 123 -4.54 -4.85 22.97
CA MET A 123 -5.67 -5.40 23.72
C MET A 123 -5.34 -5.54 25.21
N GLN A 124 -4.10 -5.88 25.55
CA GLN A 124 -3.63 -5.89 26.93
C GLN A 124 -3.70 -4.48 27.54
N LEU A 125 -3.12 -3.48 26.89
CA LEU A 125 -3.18 -2.09 27.36
C LEU A 125 -4.62 -1.59 27.49
N ARG A 126 -5.51 -1.98 26.58
CA ARG A 126 -6.94 -1.63 26.65
C ARG A 126 -7.67 -2.28 27.82
N ARG A 127 -7.23 -3.46 28.30
CA ARG A 127 -7.79 -4.09 29.50
C ARG A 127 -7.27 -3.45 30.79
N GLU A 128 -6.03 -2.97 30.76
CA GLU A 128 -5.36 -2.34 31.91
C GLU A 128 -5.76 -0.87 32.12
N ASN A 129 -6.38 -0.22 31.13
CA ASN A 129 -6.73 1.19 31.17
C ASN A 129 -8.18 1.39 30.73
N SER A 130 -8.92 2.30 31.38
CA SER A 130 -10.23 2.69 30.89
C SER A 130 -10.10 3.53 29.60
N PRO A 131 -11.11 3.53 28.71
CA PRO A 131 -11.10 4.38 27.51
C PRO A 131 -11.01 5.89 27.79
N GLU A 132 -11.40 6.32 28.99
CA GLU A 132 -11.32 7.72 29.45
C GLU A 132 -9.88 8.10 29.82
N GLU A 133 -9.13 7.17 30.43
CA GLU A 133 -7.72 7.37 30.79
C GLU A 133 -6.81 7.24 29.55
N MET A 134 -7.02 6.18 28.75
CA MET A 134 -6.21 5.89 27.58
C MET A 134 -7.07 5.45 26.40
N THR A 135 -7.28 6.38 25.47
CA THR A 135 -8.01 6.10 24.23
C THR A 135 -7.27 5.11 23.34
N ASP A 136 -8.01 4.38 22.49
CA ASP A 136 -7.46 3.45 21.51
C ASP A 136 -6.36 4.11 20.64
N LYS A 137 -6.52 5.40 20.31
CA LYS A 137 -5.53 6.17 19.55
C LYS A 137 -4.21 6.33 20.31
N LYS A 138 -4.26 6.66 21.61
CA LYS A 138 -3.06 6.74 22.46
C LYS A 138 -2.40 5.37 22.62
N ILE A 139 -3.19 4.31 22.77
CA ILE A 139 -2.68 2.93 22.82
C ILE A 139 -1.93 2.59 21.53
N LEU A 140 -2.55 2.86 20.37
CA LEU A 140 -1.90 2.65 19.07
C LEU A 140 -0.59 3.44 18.94
N GLU A 141 -0.57 4.70 19.36
CA GLU A 141 0.64 5.54 19.30
C GLU A 141 1.77 4.98 20.18
N LYS A 142 1.42 4.43 21.35
CA LYS A 142 2.37 3.78 22.26
C LYS A 142 2.93 2.48 21.67
N VAL A 143 2.08 1.64 21.08
CA VAL A 143 2.45 0.30 20.58
C VAL A 143 3.17 0.33 19.22
N LEU A 144 2.72 1.21 18.31
CA LEU A 144 3.21 1.28 16.92
C LEU A 144 4.17 2.44 16.64
N GLY A 145 4.24 3.39 17.57
CA GLY A 145 4.88 4.69 17.38
C GLY A 145 3.99 5.68 16.62
N ARG A 146 4.04 6.96 17.01
CA ARG A 146 3.23 8.05 16.45
C ARG A 146 3.26 8.15 14.92
N GLU A 147 4.39 7.84 14.29
CA GLU A 147 4.54 7.89 12.84
C GLU A 147 3.66 6.87 12.10
N SER A 148 3.32 5.77 12.77
CA SER A 148 2.52 4.66 12.24
C SER A 148 1.01 4.87 12.39
N VAL A 149 0.59 5.89 13.16
CA VAL A 149 -0.81 6.14 13.58
C VAL A 149 -1.38 7.40 12.94
N ARG A 150 -0.85 7.81 11.77
CA ARG A 150 -1.47 8.89 11.00
C ARG A 150 -2.87 8.45 10.54
N LEU A 151 -3.87 8.96 11.25
CA LEU A 151 -5.29 8.90 10.91
C LEU A 151 -5.61 10.03 9.94
#